data_AF-A0A292Z226-F1
#
_entry.id   AF-A0A292Z226-F1
#
_cell.length_a   1.000
_cell.length_b   1.000
_cell.length_c   1.000
_cell.angle_alpha   90.00
_cell.angle_beta   90.00
_cell.angle_gamma   90.00
#
_symmetry.space_group_name_H-M   'P 1'
#
loop_
_entity.id
_entity.type
_entity.pdbx_description
1 polymer ?
#
loop_
_entity_poly.entity_id
_entity_poly.type
_entity_poly.pdbx_seq_one_letter_code
_entity_poly.pdbx_strand_id
1 'polypeptide(L)'
;MITRTIRLQLIALLAVTLLGVGYVGVRYAGLGNVFGATTYPVTMRLADSGGIFSGADVTYRGVSVGRVGDLTVTPDGVDVRLDIEKSAPEIPADLRAAVRNLSAIGEQYVDLTPQTAGGTMLSSGSVIPVDRTSVPVPVDDLVSSLDDFVRSVPLDSLRTVIDQLGTAFAGTSQPLQQLLDSSNEFTRAAVDALPQTTALLSDGRTVLTTQNDVAGQFTDFSRNLALLAAQLKTSDPDLRRLIEAGPGAAQEVSALLSESGSGLGTVIDNLLTVSRVAEPRQAGLRQLLVTYPGVVASGYTTVPGDGTAHLGLVVNLFDPIVCAEGYETTQRRPGNDVAEVPVNGKAYCAEPPGSSSDVRGAQNVPRASTPKPPPGTRSGGNGQILPAGSDPDPWRVPLTTPAQILEP
;
A
#
# COMPACT_ATOMS: atom_id res chain seq x y z
N MET A 1 -74.33 -28.02 44.54
CA MET A 1 -73.64 -27.07 45.46
C MET A 1 -72.32 -26.70 44.83
N ILE A 2 -72.09 -25.42 44.52
CA ILE A 2 -70.83 -24.98 43.89
C ILE A 2 -69.69 -25.20 44.89
N THR A 3 -68.73 -26.05 44.54
CA THR A 3 -67.55 -26.33 45.37
C THR A 3 -66.65 -25.10 45.47
N ARG A 4 -65.92 -24.95 46.58
CA ARG A 4 -65.02 -23.80 46.81
C ARG A 4 -64.00 -23.61 45.68
N THR A 5 -63.58 -24.69 45.05
CA THR A 5 -62.66 -24.69 43.90
C THR A 5 -63.26 -24.02 42.67
N ILE A 6 -64.53 -24.31 42.34
CA ILE A 6 -65.22 -23.69 41.20
C ILE A 6 -65.43 -22.18 41.43
N ARG A 7 -65.74 -21.76 42.68
CA ARG A 7 -65.83 -20.33 43.00
C ARG A 7 -64.51 -19.59 42.81
N LEU A 8 -63.40 -20.18 43.24
CA LEU A 8 -62.07 -19.59 43.05
C LEU A 8 -61.69 -19.50 41.57
N GLN A 9 -62.00 -20.53 40.77
CA GLN A 9 -61.75 -20.51 39.33
C GLN A 9 -62.57 -19.44 38.59
N LEU A 10 -63.85 -19.26 38.96
CA LEU A 10 -64.69 -18.21 38.37
C LEU A 10 -64.22 -16.80 38.76
N ILE A 11 -63.78 -16.59 40.00
CA ILE A 11 -63.21 -15.32 40.44
C ILE A 11 -61.91 -15.03 39.68
N ALA A 12 -61.03 -16.03 39.53
CA ALA A 12 -59.79 -15.89 38.78
C ALA A 12 -60.04 -15.58 37.30
N LEU A 13 -60.98 -16.27 36.65
CA LEU A 13 -61.38 -16.00 35.26
C LEU A 13 -61.91 -14.57 35.11
N LEU A 14 -62.81 -14.14 36.00
CA LEU A 14 -63.38 -12.80 35.98
C LEU A 14 -62.31 -11.73 36.19
N ALA A 15 -61.37 -11.95 37.11
CA ALA A 15 -60.25 -11.06 37.33
C ALA A 15 -59.34 -10.94 36.09
N VAL A 16 -58.96 -12.07 35.47
CA VAL A 16 -58.14 -12.08 34.25
C VAL A 16 -58.89 -11.42 33.08
N THR A 17 -60.20 -11.66 32.96
CA THR A 17 -61.02 -11.05 31.91
C THR A 17 -61.12 -9.53 32.09
N LEU A 18 -61.38 -9.06 33.31
CA LEU A 18 -61.41 -7.62 33.62
C LEU A 18 -60.04 -6.97 33.40
N LEU A 19 -58.95 -7.63 33.78
CA LEU A 19 -57.60 -7.15 33.52
C LEU A 19 -57.28 -7.12 32.03
N GLY A 20 -57.66 -8.16 31.27
CA GLY A 20 -57.45 -8.24 29.83
C GLY A 20 -58.25 -7.19 29.07
N VAL A 21 -59.55 -7.08 29.34
CA VAL A 21 -60.43 -6.06 28.74
C VAL A 21 -60.00 -4.66 29.15
N GLY A 22 -59.64 -4.45 30.42
CA GLY A 22 -59.10 -3.18 30.90
C GLY A 22 -57.79 -2.80 30.20
N TYR A 23 -56.87 -3.75 30.03
CA TYR A 23 -55.59 -3.53 29.34
C TYR A 23 -55.81 -3.17 27.86
N VAL A 24 -56.61 -3.95 27.14
CA VAL A 24 -56.94 -3.69 25.73
C VAL A 24 -57.70 -2.37 25.60
N GLY A 25 -58.64 -2.10 26.50
CA GLY A 25 -59.40 -0.86 26.53
C GLY A 25 -58.52 0.38 26.70
N VAL A 26 -57.58 0.34 27.65
CA VAL A 26 -56.68 1.46 27.92
C VAL A 26 -55.64 1.63 26.82
N ARG A 27 -55.03 0.54 26.32
CA ARG A 27 -53.88 0.61 25.39
C ARG A 27 -54.27 0.67 23.92
N TYR A 28 -55.32 -0.03 23.51
CA TYR A 28 -55.71 -0.14 22.10
C TYR A 28 -56.98 0.67 21.78
N ALA A 29 -57.98 0.65 22.65
CA ALA A 29 -59.21 1.42 22.42
C ALA A 29 -59.10 2.90 22.82
N GLY A 30 -57.94 3.34 23.31
CA GLY A 30 -57.69 4.74 23.66
C GLY A 30 -58.50 5.25 24.86
N LEU A 31 -59.13 4.37 25.67
CA LEU A 31 -59.93 4.78 26.84
C LEU A 31 -59.08 5.50 27.90
N GLY A 32 -57.75 5.32 27.88
CA GLY A 32 -56.82 6.09 28.72
C GLY A 32 -56.82 7.60 28.41
N ASN A 33 -57.10 8.00 27.17
CA ASN A 33 -57.13 9.41 26.75
C ASN A 33 -58.35 10.17 27.29
N VAL A 34 -59.38 9.44 27.75
CA VAL A 34 -60.58 10.02 28.39
C VAL A 34 -60.30 10.44 29.84
N PHE A 35 -59.31 9.81 30.49
CA PHE A 35 -58.98 10.05 31.90
C PHE A 35 -57.70 10.87 32.12
N GLY A 36 -56.96 11.20 31.05
CA GLY A 36 -55.81 12.11 31.09
C GLY A 36 -55.34 12.51 29.70
N ALA A 37 -55.01 13.79 29.50
CA ALA A 37 -54.45 14.28 28.24
C ALA A 37 -53.01 13.74 28.07
N THR A 38 -52.87 12.60 27.41
CA THR A 38 -51.60 11.95 27.04
C THR A 38 -50.94 12.60 25.83
N THR A 39 -51.70 13.39 25.07
CA THR A 39 -51.25 14.11 23.89
C THR A 39 -51.35 15.63 24.10
N TYR A 40 -50.72 16.39 23.21
CA TYR A 40 -50.94 17.83 23.07
C TYR A 40 -51.29 18.16 21.61
N PRO A 41 -52.32 18.98 21.36
CA PRO A 41 -52.76 19.31 20.00
C PRO A 41 -51.88 20.38 19.37
N VAL A 42 -51.49 20.16 18.12
CA VAL A 42 -50.82 21.14 17.23
C VAL A 42 -51.64 21.26 15.96
N THR A 43 -51.85 22.48 15.46
CA THR A 43 -52.62 22.68 14.22
C THR A 43 -51.67 22.80 13.04
N MET A 44 -51.86 22.00 12.00
CA MET A 44 -51.17 22.10 10.73
C MET A 44 -52.12 22.64 9.67
N ARG A 45 -51.79 23.76 9.05
CA ARG A 45 -52.60 24.33 7.97
C ARG A 45 -52.08 23.87 6.64
N LEU A 46 -52.93 23.29 5.81
CA LEU A 46 -52.61 22.87 4.46
C LEU A 46 -53.46 23.65 3.44
N ALA A 47 -52.92 23.88 2.25
CA ALA A 47 -53.70 24.41 1.12
C ALA A 47 -54.73 23.38 0.59
N ASP A 48 -54.39 22.10 0.66
CA ASP A 48 -55.25 20.96 0.32
C ASP A 48 -55.02 19.85 1.37
N SER A 49 -56.02 18.99 1.61
CA SER A 49 -55.90 17.81 2.46
C SER A 49 -54.75 16.87 2.06
N GLY A 50 -54.40 16.81 0.77
CA GLY A 50 -53.40 15.87 0.26
C GLY A 50 -53.74 14.40 0.52
N GLY A 51 -55.02 14.09 0.75
CA GLY A 51 -55.52 12.76 1.11
C GLY A 51 -55.36 12.37 2.59
N ILE A 52 -54.88 13.27 3.46
CA ILE A 52 -54.74 12.96 4.89
C ILE A 52 -56.11 12.70 5.54
N PHE A 53 -56.15 11.79 6.51
CA PHE A 53 -57.36 11.37 7.20
C PHE A 53 -57.15 11.24 8.71
N SER A 54 -58.24 11.26 9.48
CA SER A 54 -58.19 11.12 10.94
C SER A 54 -57.69 9.72 11.34
N GLY A 55 -56.77 9.65 12.30
CA GLY A 55 -56.09 8.43 12.71
C GLY A 55 -54.81 8.12 11.92
N ALA A 56 -54.49 8.89 10.86
CA ALA A 56 -53.21 8.77 10.16
C ALA A 56 -52.03 8.99 11.10
N ASP A 57 -50.87 8.40 10.77
CA ASP A 57 -49.67 8.51 11.61
C ASP A 57 -49.04 9.91 11.51
N VAL A 58 -48.48 10.40 12.62
CA VAL A 58 -47.66 11.60 12.64
C VAL A 58 -46.26 11.18 13.05
N THR A 59 -45.29 11.39 12.17
CA THR A 59 -43.89 11.01 12.40
C THR A 59 -43.02 12.23 12.60
N TYR A 60 -41.98 12.07 13.41
CA TYR A 60 -40.87 13.00 13.52
C TYR A 60 -39.60 12.28 13.12
N ARG A 61 -38.97 12.72 12.02
CA ARG A 61 -37.77 12.08 11.45
C ARG A 61 -37.97 10.57 11.20
N GLY A 62 -39.16 10.18 10.73
CA GLY A 62 -39.53 8.79 10.45
C GLY A 62 -39.96 7.94 11.66
N VAL A 63 -40.00 8.50 12.88
CA VAL A 63 -40.50 7.79 14.08
C VAL A 63 -41.91 8.28 14.40
N SER A 64 -42.86 7.39 14.60
CA SER A 64 -44.23 7.73 15.04
C SER A 64 -44.19 8.44 16.39
N VAL A 65 -44.79 9.63 16.45
CA VAL A 65 -44.87 10.49 17.63
C VAL A 65 -46.30 10.90 17.98
N GLY A 66 -47.29 10.52 17.17
CA GLY A 66 -48.67 10.92 17.37
C GLY A 66 -49.59 10.47 16.24
N ARG A 67 -50.82 10.98 16.27
CA ARG A 67 -51.85 10.67 15.28
C ARG A 67 -52.53 11.95 14.80
N VAL A 68 -53.05 11.91 13.59
CA VAL A 68 -53.91 12.96 13.05
C VAL A 68 -55.27 12.87 13.76
N GLY A 69 -55.69 13.98 14.37
CA GLY A 69 -57.00 14.16 14.96
C GLY A 69 -58.04 14.60 13.93
N ASP A 70 -58.85 15.59 14.28
CA ASP A 70 -59.90 16.10 13.39
C ASP A 70 -59.35 17.03 12.31
N LEU A 71 -59.99 16.99 11.15
CA LEU A 71 -59.73 17.90 10.03
C LEU A 71 -60.88 18.90 9.94
N THR A 72 -60.56 20.18 9.85
CA THR A 72 -61.53 21.27 9.68
C THR A 72 -61.26 21.99 8.39
N VAL A 73 -62.22 22.00 7.46
CA VAL A 73 -62.12 22.76 6.22
C VAL A 73 -62.26 24.25 6.53
N THR A 74 -61.35 25.06 6.00
CA THR A 74 -61.35 26.51 6.10
C THR A 74 -61.55 27.12 4.70
N PRO A 75 -61.87 28.42 4.58
CA PRO A 75 -62.02 29.06 3.26
C PRO A 75 -60.76 29.00 2.39
N ASP A 76 -59.59 28.91 3.02
CA ASP A 76 -58.28 28.98 2.36
C ASP A 76 -57.56 27.61 2.31
N GLY A 77 -58.19 26.53 2.79
CA GLY A 77 -57.59 25.19 2.83
C GLY A 77 -58.16 24.27 3.90
N VAL A 78 -57.30 23.53 4.59
CA VAL A 78 -57.68 22.57 5.64
C VAL A 78 -56.77 22.70 6.86
N ASP A 79 -57.37 22.91 8.03
CA ASP A 79 -56.68 22.86 9.32
C ASP A 79 -56.75 21.42 9.87
N VAL A 80 -55.58 20.80 10.00
CA VAL A 80 -55.41 19.43 10.47
C VAL A 80 -54.89 19.44 11.90
N ARG A 81 -55.64 18.87 12.85
CA ARG A 81 -55.18 18.71 14.24
C ARG A 81 -54.21 17.53 14.32
N LEU A 82 -53.02 17.75 14.83
CA LEU A 82 -52.02 16.74 15.13
C LEU A 82 -52.01 16.50 16.63
N ASP A 83 -52.34 15.29 17.07
CA ASP A 83 -52.29 14.88 18.47
C ASP A 83 -50.96 14.19 18.75
N ILE A 84 -49.98 14.98 19.22
CA ILE A 84 -48.62 14.51 19.49
C ILE A 84 -48.53 13.96 20.92
N GLU A 85 -47.93 12.78 21.10
CA GLU A 85 -47.75 12.16 22.41
C GLU A 85 -46.80 12.97 23.29
N LYS A 86 -47.13 13.13 24.58
CA LYS A 86 -46.24 13.80 25.55
C LYS A 86 -44.95 13.02 25.83
N SER A 87 -44.92 11.73 25.51
CA SER A 87 -43.72 10.87 25.55
C SER A 87 -42.80 11.05 24.34
N ALA A 88 -43.23 11.78 23.30
CA ALA A 88 -42.41 12.04 22.13
C ALA A 88 -41.18 12.91 22.50
N PRO A 89 -40.08 12.81 21.72
CA PRO A 89 -38.96 13.74 21.85
C PRO A 89 -39.39 15.19 21.68
N GLU A 90 -38.59 16.14 22.20
CA GLU A 90 -38.83 17.56 21.95
C GLU A 90 -38.72 17.88 20.46
N ILE A 91 -39.80 18.44 19.89
CA ILE A 91 -39.90 18.79 18.46
C ILE A 91 -39.77 20.31 18.33
N PRO A 92 -38.76 20.84 17.62
CA PRO A 92 -38.64 22.28 17.36
C PRO A 92 -39.85 22.83 16.60
N ALA A 93 -40.33 24.02 16.97
CA ALA A 93 -41.40 24.73 16.27
C ALA A 93 -40.95 25.26 14.90
N ASP A 94 -39.64 25.37 14.67
CA ASP A 94 -39.08 25.61 13.34
C ASP A 94 -38.88 24.31 12.56
N LEU A 95 -39.95 23.89 11.88
CA LEU A 95 -40.00 22.66 11.11
C LEU A 95 -40.82 22.84 9.85
N ARG A 96 -40.68 21.88 8.93
CA ARG A 96 -41.60 21.66 7.83
C ARG A 96 -42.43 20.42 8.09
N ALA A 97 -43.72 20.51 7.82
CA ALA A 97 -44.63 19.37 7.87
C ALA A 97 -45.02 18.96 6.45
N ALA A 98 -44.94 17.67 6.14
CA ALA A 98 -45.31 17.18 4.82
C ALA A 98 -46.30 16.03 4.95
N VAL A 99 -47.42 16.10 4.25
CA VAL A 99 -48.25 14.92 4.01
C VAL A 99 -47.51 14.07 2.98
N ARG A 100 -47.26 12.80 3.30
CA ARG A 100 -46.51 11.86 2.46
C ARG A 100 -47.26 10.54 2.35
N ASN A 101 -46.99 9.82 1.26
CA ASN A 101 -47.48 8.45 1.08
C ASN A 101 -46.48 7.48 1.71
N LEU A 102 -46.95 6.66 2.65
CA LEU A 102 -46.17 5.58 3.26
C LEU A 102 -45.85 4.47 2.25
N SER A 103 -46.81 4.19 1.36
CA SER A 103 -46.73 3.13 0.37
C SER A 103 -47.28 3.59 -0.99
N ALA A 104 -46.97 2.83 -2.05
CA ALA A 104 -47.51 3.08 -3.40
C ALA A 104 -49.04 2.92 -3.48
N ILE A 105 -49.66 2.31 -2.45
CA ILE A 105 -51.11 2.12 -2.35
C ILE A 105 -51.78 3.39 -1.78
N GLY A 106 -51.00 4.37 -1.29
CA GLY A 106 -51.50 5.70 -0.96
C GLY A 106 -51.99 5.85 0.48
N GLU A 107 -51.32 5.22 1.45
CA GLU A 107 -51.56 5.49 2.88
C GLU A 107 -50.87 6.80 3.27
N GLN A 108 -51.62 7.86 3.57
CA GLN A 108 -51.05 9.15 3.95
C GLN A 108 -50.63 9.18 5.42
N TYR A 109 -49.51 9.86 5.70
CA TYR A 109 -49.05 10.20 7.03
C TYR A 109 -48.46 11.61 7.03
N VAL A 110 -48.33 12.23 8.20
CA VAL A 110 -47.70 13.54 8.36
C VAL A 110 -46.26 13.35 8.83
N ASP A 111 -45.29 13.88 8.08
CA ASP A 111 -43.88 13.89 8.46
C ASP A 111 -43.42 15.27 8.92
N LEU A 112 -42.95 15.35 10.16
CA LEU A 112 -42.40 16.54 10.78
C LEU A 112 -40.87 16.53 10.65
N THR A 113 -40.32 17.45 9.87
CA THR A 113 -38.89 17.58 9.61
C THR A 113 -38.35 18.90 10.19
N PRO A 114 -37.50 18.88 11.23
CA PRO A 114 -36.97 20.09 11.85
C PRO A 114 -36.02 20.82 10.89
N GLN A 115 -36.04 22.15 10.89
CA GLN A 115 -35.09 22.98 10.13
C GLN A 115 -33.87 23.36 10.99
N THR A 116 -34.04 23.40 12.31
CA THR A 116 -33.00 23.73 13.29
C THR A 116 -32.95 22.68 14.41
N ALA A 117 -31.81 22.56 15.08
CA ALA A 117 -31.65 21.67 16.22
C ALA A 117 -32.13 22.27 17.57
N GLY A 118 -32.54 23.54 17.58
CA GLY A 118 -32.95 24.25 18.78
C GLY A 118 -33.89 25.41 18.50
N GLY A 119 -34.30 26.11 19.54
CA GLY A 119 -35.30 27.18 19.49
C GLY A 119 -36.54 26.83 20.30
N THR A 120 -37.63 27.55 20.04
CA THR A 120 -38.92 27.28 20.68
C THR A 120 -39.43 25.91 20.24
N MET A 121 -39.88 25.09 21.19
CA MET A 121 -40.45 23.77 20.92
C MET A 121 -41.94 23.86 20.59
N LEU A 122 -42.45 22.91 19.82
CA LEU A 122 -43.89 22.73 19.65
C LEU A 122 -44.53 22.48 21.02
N SER A 123 -45.64 23.16 21.24
CA SER A 123 -46.45 23.05 22.44
C SER A 123 -47.93 23.06 22.07
N SER A 124 -48.79 22.72 23.03
CA SER A 124 -50.24 22.74 22.84
C SER A 124 -50.71 24.08 22.26
N GLY A 125 -51.42 24.04 21.13
CA GLY A 125 -51.94 25.23 20.44
C GLY A 125 -50.98 25.85 19.42
N SER A 126 -49.79 25.26 19.21
CA SER A 126 -48.88 25.70 18.15
C SER A 126 -49.53 25.54 16.77
N VAL A 127 -49.21 26.45 15.85
CA VAL A 127 -49.72 26.42 14.47
C VAL A 127 -48.55 26.32 13.49
N ILE A 128 -48.58 25.29 12.64
CA ILE A 128 -47.68 25.13 11.49
C ILE A 128 -48.38 25.79 10.29
N PRO A 129 -47.85 26.92 9.78
CA PRO A 129 -48.48 27.69 8.72
C PRO A 129 -48.28 27.04 7.34
N VAL A 130 -49.16 27.39 6.38
CA VAL A 130 -49.23 26.77 5.05
C VAL A 130 -47.91 26.82 4.28
N ASP A 131 -47.15 27.91 4.40
CA ASP A 131 -45.84 28.12 3.75
C ASP A 131 -44.75 27.14 4.22
N ARG A 132 -44.97 26.48 5.37
CA ARG A 132 -44.10 25.42 5.90
C ARG A 132 -44.72 24.03 5.76
N THR A 133 -45.78 23.91 4.96
CA THR A 133 -46.43 22.64 4.68
C THR A 133 -46.33 22.23 3.21
N SER A 134 -46.43 20.93 2.95
CA SER A 134 -46.49 20.41 1.59
C SER A 134 -47.37 19.15 1.54
N VAL A 135 -47.97 18.91 0.38
CA VAL A 135 -48.77 17.73 0.09
C VAL A 135 -48.15 16.97 -1.09
N PRO A 136 -48.46 15.67 -1.25
CA PRO A 136 -48.00 14.90 -2.40
C PRO A 136 -48.53 15.52 -3.71
N VAL A 137 -47.73 15.44 -4.76
CA VAL A 137 -48.18 15.83 -6.11
C VAL A 137 -49.28 14.83 -6.56
N PRO A 138 -50.46 15.31 -6.99
CA PRO A 138 -51.49 14.45 -7.54
C PRO A 138 -51.00 13.66 -8.77
N VAL A 139 -51.49 12.43 -8.94
CA VAL A 139 -51.04 11.55 -10.04
C VAL A 139 -51.47 12.10 -11.40
N ASP A 140 -52.62 12.76 -11.46
CA ASP A 140 -53.14 13.45 -12.64
C ASP A 140 -52.28 14.66 -13.05
N ASP A 141 -51.74 15.41 -12.09
CA ASP A 141 -50.77 16.49 -12.37
C ASP A 141 -49.47 15.92 -12.96
N LEU A 142 -49.01 14.77 -12.46
CA LEU A 142 -47.84 14.09 -13.02
C LEU A 142 -48.09 13.61 -14.45
N VAL A 143 -49.25 12.98 -14.71
CA VAL A 143 -49.60 12.46 -16.04
C VAL A 143 -49.78 13.61 -17.04
N SER A 144 -50.44 14.70 -16.65
CA SER A 144 -50.59 15.88 -17.51
C SER A 144 -49.25 16.55 -17.79
N SER A 145 -48.39 16.72 -16.78
CA SER A 145 -47.04 17.27 -16.96
C SER A 145 -46.18 16.41 -17.92
N LEU A 146 -46.33 15.08 -17.88
CA LEU A 146 -45.66 14.18 -18.82
C LEU A 146 -46.20 14.31 -20.25
N ASP A 147 -47.52 14.43 -20.43
CA ASP A 147 -48.13 14.67 -21.74
C ASP A 147 -47.70 16.02 -22.32
N ASP A 148 -47.71 17.08 -21.50
CA ASP A 148 -47.24 18.41 -21.89
C ASP A 148 -45.76 18.39 -22.28
N PHE A 149 -44.92 17.67 -21.52
CA PHE A 149 -43.51 17.49 -21.86
C PHE A 149 -43.34 16.77 -23.21
N VAL A 150 -44.07 15.68 -23.44
CA VAL A 150 -44.01 14.95 -24.72
C VAL A 150 -44.47 15.84 -25.88
N ARG A 151 -45.54 16.62 -25.70
CA ARG A 151 -46.05 17.56 -26.71
C ARG A 151 -45.15 18.76 -26.94
N SER A 152 -44.34 19.13 -25.95
CA SER A 152 -43.37 20.23 -26.08
C SER A 152 -42.28 19.95 -27.10
N VAL A 153 -42.07 18.68 -27.48
CA VAL A 153 -41.09 18.30 -28.50
C VAL A 153 -41.66 18.54 -29.90
N PRO A 154 -41.15 19.52 -30.68
CA PRO A 154 -41.62 19.78 -32.03
C PRO A 154 -41.21 18.66 -32.98
N LEU A 155 -42.18 17.82 -33.36
CA LEU A 155 -41.95 16.64 -34.21
C LEU A 155 -41.33 17.01 -35.57
N ASP A 156 -41.66 18.17 -36.14
CA ASP A 156 -41.12 18.60 -37.43
C ASP A 156 -39.65 19.02 -37.35
N SER A 157 -39.24 19.67 -36.26
CA SER A 157 -37.82 19.97 -36.01
C SER A 157 -37.04 18.68 -35.76
N LEU A 158 -37.61 17.72 -35.02
CA LEU A 158 -37.00 16.42 -34.79
C LEU A 158 -36.81 15.66 -36.11
N ARG A 159 -37.84 15.61 -36.98
CA ARG A 159 -37.73 15.06 -38.33
C ARG A 159 -36.65 15.75 -39.15
N THR A 160 -36.61 17.08 -39.10
CA THR A 160 -35.58 17.86 -39.81
C THR A 160 -34.19 17.47 -39.33
N VAL A 161 -33.96 17.37 -38.02
CA VAL A 161 -32.66 16.95 -37.47
C VAL A 161 -32.30 15.53 -37.94
N ILE A 162 -33.26 14.60 -37.90
CA ILE A 162 -33.05 13.22 -38.37
C ILE A 162 -32.72 13.19 -39.86
N ASP A 163 -33.46 13.93 -40.70
CA ASP A 163 -33.24 14.00 -42.14
C ASP A 163 -31.92 14.69 -42.50
N GLN A 164 -31.55 15.76 -41.78
CA GLN A 164 -30.27 16.44 -41.97
C GLN A 164 -29.10 15.55 -41.55
N LEU A 165 -29.23 14.81 -40.44
CA LEU A 165 -28.23 13.79 -40.06
C LEU A 165 -28.16 12.68 -41.11
N GLY A 166 -29.30 12.17 -41.58
CA GLY A 166 -29.37 11.20 -42.65
C GLY A 166 -28.67 11.69 -43.93
N THR A 167 -28.88 12.95 -44.30
CA THR A 167 -28.24 13.59 -45.45
C THR A 167 -26.73 13.78 -45.24
N ALA A 168 -26.32 14.22 -44.04
CA ALA A 168 -24.91 14.42 -43.71
C ALA A 168 -24.10 13.12 -43.73
N PHE A 169 -24.71 12.00 -43.37
CA PHE A 169 -24.08 10.68 -43.36
C PHE A 169 -24.43 9.81 -44.58
N ALA A 170 -25.30 10.28 -45.48
CA ALA A 170 -25.63 9.58 -46.72
C ALA A 170 -24.38 9.49 -47.61
N GLY A 171 -23.95 8.26 -47.90
CA GLY A 171 -22.78 8.00 -48.74
C GLY A 171 -21.42 8.17 -48.03
N THR A 172 -21.38 8.47 -46.73
CA THR A 172 -20.12 8.61 -45.98
C THR A 172 -19.64 7.30 -45.35
N SER A 173 -20.34 6.18 -45.54
CA SER A 173 -19.97 4.89 -44.95
C SER A 173 -18.57 4.43 -45.35
N GLN A 174 -18.24 4.50 -46.65
CA GLN A 174 -16.95 4.06 -47.16
C GLN A 174 -15.80 5.02 -46.80
N PRO A 175 -15.93 6.36 -46.92
CA PRO A 175 -14.93 7.29 -46.39
C PRO A 175 -14.72 7.18 -44.87
N LEU A 176 -15.79 6.99 -44.10
CA LEU A 176 -15.69 6.84 -42.64
C LEU A 176 -15.00 5.54 -42.27
N GLN A 177 -15.33 4.43 -42.95
CA GLN A 177 -14.65 3.16 -42.77
C GLN A 177 -13.15 3.30 -43.11
N GLN A 178 -12.82 3.96 -44.22
CA GLN A 178 -11.44 4.19 -44.60
C GLN A 178 -10.68 5.06 -43.59
N LEU A 179 -11.32 6.09 -43.03
CA LEU A 179 -10.73 6.90 -41.96
C LEU A 179 -10.47 6.05 -40.72
N LEU A 180 -11.44 5.25 -40.27
CA LEU A 180 -11.31 4.39 -39.10
C LEU A 180 -10.21 3.33 -39.31
N ASP A 181 -10.16 2.72 -40.49
CA ASP A 181 -9.12 1.74 -40.85
C ASP A 181 -7.74 2.40 -40.86
N SER A 182 -7.61 3.58 -41.46
CA SER A 182 -6.35 4.33 -41.51
C SER A 182 -5.91 4.81 -40.12
N SER A 183 -6.84 5.26 -39.27
CA SER A 183 -6.55 5.63 -37.89
C SER A 183 -6.11 4.43 -37.06
N ASN A 184 -6.72 3.26 -37.26
CA ASN A 184 -6.33 2.03 -36.59
C ASN A 184 -4.96 1.54 -37.06
N GLU A 185 -4.68 1.62 -38.36
CA GLU A 185 -3.38 1.26 -38.93
C GLU A 185 -2.27 2.19 -38.41
N PHE A 186 -2.50 3.50 -38.42
CA PHE A 186 -1.59 4.49 -37.86
C PHE A 186 -1.33 4.23 -36.37
N THR A 187 -2.39 4.01 -35.58
CA THR A 187 -2.27 3.75 -34.14
C THR A 187 -1.47 2.48 -33.88
N ARG A 188 -1.73 1.40 -34.63
CA ARG A 188 -0.95 0.16 -34.52
C ARG A 188 0.52 0.40 -34.86
N ALA A 189 0.81 1.04 -35.99
CA ALA A 189 2.17 1.36 -36.40
C ALA A 189 2.91 2.23 -35.36
N ALA A 190 2.23 3.20 -34.76
CA ALA A 190 2.79 4.04 -33.71
C ALA A 190 3.10 3.26 -32.43
N VAL A 191 2.22 2.35 -32.01
CA VAL A 191 2.45 1.46 -30.85
C VAL A 191 3.60 0.50 -31.14
N ASP A 192 3.65 -0.10 -32.33
CA ASP A 192 4.69 -1.04 -32.73
C ASP A 192 6.08 -0.39 -32.82
N ALA A 193 6.14 0.91 -33.13
CA ALA A 193 7.37 1.72 -33.19
C ALA A 193 7.74 2.38 -31.85
N LEU A 194 6.87 2.32 -30.84
CA LEU A 194 7.08 2.97 -29.55
C LEU A 194 8.31 2.41 -28.81
N PRO A 195 8.53 1.09 -28.70
CA PRO A 195 9.70 0.55 -27.99
C PRO A 195 11.04 0.98 -28.60
N GLN A 196 11.11 1.07 -29.93
CA GLN A 196 12.31 1.49 -30.66
C GLN A 196 12.55 2.99 -30.46
N THR A 197 11.48 3.79 -30.46
CA THR A 197 11.56 5.23 -30.22
C THR A 197 12.00 5.53 -28.78
N THR A 198 11.45 4.82 -27.79
CA THR A 198 11.86 4.99 -26.38
C THR A 198 13.26 4.47 -26.13
N ALA A 199 13.67 3.36 -26.76
CA ALA A 199 15.04 2.88 -26.74
C ALA A 199 16.00 3.92 -27.33
N LEU A 200 15.70 4.48 -28.50
CA LEU A 200 16.52 5.52 -29.13
C LEU A 200 16.69 6.75 -28.23
N LEU A 201 15.62 7.20 -27.58
CA LEU A 201 15.68 8.32 -26.64
C LEU A 201 16.48 8.00 -25.37
N SER A 202 16.33 6.79 -24.83
CA SER A 202 17.06 6.32 -23.66
C SER A 202 18.57 6.17 -23.97
N ASP A 203 18.88 5.51 -25.07
CA ASP A 203 20.26 5.25 -25.52
C ASP A 203 20.95 6.56 -25.91
N GLY A 204 20.24 7.45 -26.61
CA GLY A 204 20.73 8.79 -26.93
C GLY A 204 21.06 9.60 -25.68
N ARG A 205 20.22 9.52 -24.65
CA ARG A 205 20.49 10.16 -23.36
C ARG A 205 21.73 9.60 -22.69
N THR A 206 21.90 8.27 -22.69
CA THR A 206 23.10 7.62 -22.16
C THR A 206 24.36 8.12 -22.87
N VAL A 207 24.38 8.08 -24.21
CA VAL A 207 25.53 8.52 -25.00
C VAL A 207 25.87 10.00 -24.76
N LEU A 208 24.87 10.87 -24.76
CA LEU A 208 25.06 12.31 -24.54
C LEU A 208 25.52 12.61 -23.11
N THR A 209 25.01 11.89 -22.11
CA THR A 209 25.44 12.03 -20.71
C THR A 209 26.87 11.55 -20.55
N THR A 210 27.22 10.37 -21.07
CA THR A 210 28.59 9.86 -21.04
C THR A 210 29.56 10.82 -21.71
N GLN A 211 29.23 11.38 -22.88
CA GLN A 211 30.06 12.40 -23.54
C GLN A 211 30.29 13.63 -22.67
N ASN A 212 29.24 14.12 -22.00
CA ASN A 212 29.35 15.28 -21.12
C ASN A 212 30.20 14.97 -19.88
N ASP A 213 30.06 13.77 -19.29
CA ASP A 213 30.81 13.35 -18.10
C ASP A 213 32.31 13.16 -18.39
N VAL A 214 32.68 12.69 -19.60
CA VAL A 214 34.08 12.49 -19.99
C VAL A 214 34.74 13.74 -20.62
N ALA A 215 33.98 14.78 -20.94
CA ALA A 215 34.52 16.00 -21.54
C ALA A 215 35.60 16.68 -20.66
N GLY A 216 35.41 16.66 -19.34
CA GLY A 216 36.43 17.10 -18.37
C GLY A 216 37.71 16.26 -18.45
N GLN A 217 37.58 14.95 -18.58
CA GLN A 217 38.70 14.00 -18.63
C GLN A 217 39.55 14.18 -19.90
N PHE A 218 38.94 14.50 -21.05
CA PHE A 218 39.72 14.82 -22.26
C PHE A 218 40.51 16.11 -22.11
N THR A 219 39.94 17.10 -21.42
CA THR A 219 40.61 18.35 -21.12
C THR A 219 41.79 18.12 -20.15
N ASP A 220 41.57 17.30 -19.12
CA ASP A 220 42.60 16.93 -18.16
C ASP A 220 43.68 16.05 -18.78
N PHE A 221 43.33 15.10 -19.63
CA PHE A 221 44.29 14.30 -20.41
C PHE A 221 45.16 15.20 -21.28
N SER A 222 44.57 16.17 -21.99
CA SER A 222 45.31 17.11 -22.83
C SER A 222 46.23 18.01 -21.99
N ARG A 223 45.74 18.51 -20.84
CA ARG A 223 46.56 19.27 -19.88
C ARG A 223 47.71 18.44 -19.34
N ASN A 224 47.46 17.20 -18.94
CA ASN A 224 48.46 16.29 -18.39
C ASN A 224 49.50 15.88 -19.44
N LEU A 225 49.09 15.69 -20.69
CA LEU A 225 50.00 15.44 -21.80
C LEU A 225 50.89 16.66 -22.09
N ALA A 226 50.33 17.87 -22.01
CA ALA A 226 51.11 19.10 -22.13
C ALA A 226 52.10 19.27 -20.97
N LEU A 227 51.67 18.97 -19.74
CA LEU A 227 52.55 18.95 -18.55
C LEU A 227 53.67 17.91 -18.69
N LEU A 228 53.34 16.71 -19.14
CA LEU A 228 54.32 15.64 -19.39
C LEU A 228 55.32 16.05 -20.47
N ALA A 229 54.86 16.61 -21.59
CA ALA A 229 55.73 17.10 -22.65
C ALA A 229 56.62 18.26 -22.18
N ALA A 230 56.09 19.18 -21.37
CA ALA A 230 56.87 20.26 -20.77
C ALA A 230 57.91 19.74 -19.76
N GLN A 231 57.54 18.74 -18.96
CA GLN A 231 58.46 18.09 -18.02
C GLN A 231 59.55 17.33 -18.77
N LEU A 232 59.20 16.58 -19.82
CA LEU A 232 60.15 15.86 -20.65
C LEU A 232 61.14 16.81 -21.33
N LYS A 233 60.67 17.97 -21.80
CA LYS A 233 61.52 19.04 -22.33
C LYS A 233 62.44 19.63 -21.25
N THR A 234 61.95 19.80 -20.03
CA THR A 234 62.75 20.30 -18.89
C THR A 234 63.81 19.29 -18.46
N SER A 235 63.47 17.99 -18.52
CA SER A 235 64.34 16.86 -18.18
C SER A 235 65.24 16.40 -19.33
N ASP A 236 65.18 17.00 -20.53
CA ASP A 236 66.07 16.70 -21.66
C ASP A 236 67.57 16.71 -21.29
N PRO A 237 68.09 17.63 -20.47
CA PRO A 237 69.50 17.60 -20.05
C PRO A 237 69.84 16.42 -19.14
N ASP A 238 68.90 16.00 -18.28
CA ASP A 238 69.07 14.85 -17.39
C ASP A 238 68.97 13.53 -18.17
N LEU A 239 68.04 13.46 -19.14
CA LEU A 239 67.90 12.32 -20.06
C LEU A 239 69.11 12.16 -20.97
N ARG A 240 69.70 13.26 -21.46
CA ARG A 240 70.97 13.21 -22.19
C ARG A 240 72.10 12.69 -21.32
N ARG A 241 72.20 13.14 -20.07
CA ARG A 241 73.16 12.57 -19.10
C ARG A 241 72.93 11.07 -18.86
N LEU A 242 71.68 10.63 -18.78
CA LEU A 242 71.32 9.21 -18.63
C LEU A 242 71.64 8.40 -19.89
N ILE A 243 71.45 8.94 -21.09
CA ILE A 243 71.78 8.29 -22.36
C ILE A 243 73.30 8.24 -22.57
N GLU A 244 74.03 9.27 -22.16
CA GLU A 244 75.50 9.29 -22.14
C GLU A 244 76.06 8.29 -21.11
N ALA A 245 75.37 8.08 -19.98
CA ALA A 245 75.69 7.04 -18.99
C ALA A 245 75.10 5.64 -19.33
N GLY A 246 74.19 5.58 -20.30
CA GLY A 246 73.37 4.42 -20.65
C GLY A 246 74.13 3.18 -21.14
N PRO A 247 75.24 3.30 -21.89
CA PRO A 247 76.05 2.15 -22.28
C PRO A 247 76.62 1.38 -21.08
N GLY A 248 76.89 2.05 -19.94
CA GLY A 248 77.35 1.41 -18.71
C GLY A 248 76.23 0.67 -17.97
N ALA A 249 75.02 1.25 -17.93
CA ALA A 249 73.87 0.64 -17.28
C ALA A 249 73.29 -0.56 -18.07
N ALA A 250 73.33 -0.51 -19.40
CA ALA A 250 72.89 -1.60 -20.26
C ALA A 250 73.79 -2.83 -20.15
N GLN A 251 75.09 -2.65 -19.91
CA GLN A 251 76.02 -3.76 -19.64
C GLN A 251 75.74 -4.44 -18.29
N GLU A 252 75.44 -3.66 -17.25
CA GLU A 252 75.02 -4.17 -15.93
C GLU A 252 73.68 -4.92 -15.98
N VAL A 253 72.68 -4.41 -16.71
CA VAL A 253 71.37 -5.07 -16.87
C VAL A 253 71.50 -6.35 -17.69
N SER A 254 72.31 -6.34 -18.76
CA SER A 254 72.53 -7.54 -19.56
C SER A 254 73.34 -8.59 -18.81
N ALA A 255 74.30 -8.17 -17.96
CA ALA A 255 75.03 -9.04 -17.04
C ALA A 255 74.06 -9.67 -16.02
N LEU A 256 73.18 -8.87 -15.40
CA LEU A 256 72.16 -9.33 -14.45
C LEU A 256 71.16 -10.30 -15.09
N LEU A 257 70.73 -10.08 -16.33
CA LEU A 257 69.84 -10.98 -17.06
C LEU A 257 70.52 -12.29 -17.47
N SER A 258 71.82 -12.25 -17.80
CA SER A 258 72.61 -13.45 -18.08
C SER A 258 72.98 -14.24 -16.81
N GLU A 259 73.12 -13.57 -15.67
CA GLU A 259 73.44 -14.16 -14.37
C GLU A 259 72.20 -14.64 -13.61
N SER A 260 71.03 -14.04 -13.86
CA SER A 260 69.76 -14.37 -13.17
C SER A 260 69.18 -15.74 -13.56
N GLY A 261 69.59 -16.32 -14.69
CA GLY A 261 69.29 -17.71 -15.07
C GLY A 261 67.83 -18.13 -14.86
N SER A 262 67.60 -19.37 -14.39
CA SER A 262 66.29 -19.96 -14.09
C SER A 262 65.44 -19.20 -13.08
N GLY A 263 66.00 -18.20 -12.38
CA GLY A 263 65.27 -17.36 -11.43
C GLY A 263 64.15 -16.56 -12.06
N LEU A 264 64.34 -16.09 -13.30
CA LEU A 264 63.32 -15.32 -14.02
C LEU A 264 62.14 -16.20 -14.47
N GLY A 265 62.42 -17.46 -14.82
CA GLY A 265 61.41 -18.49 -15.06
C GLY A 265 60.59 -18.78 -13.80
N THR A 266 61.24 -18.95 -12.65
CA THR A 266 60.59 -19.16 -11.35
C THR A 266 59.74 -17.96 -10.93
N VAL A 267 60.18 -16.73 -11.20
CA VAL A 267 59.40 -15.51 -10.91
C VAL A 267 58.16 -15.44 -11.79
N ILE A 268 58.25 -15.78 -13.09
CA ILE A 268 57.10 -15.84 -13.98
C ILE A 268 56.14 -16.96 -13.57
N ASP A 269 56.64 -18.13 -13.17
CA ASP A 269 55.81 -19.25 -12.70
C ASP A 269 55.11 -18.93 -11.37
N ASN A 270 55.82 -18.28 -10.44
CA ASN A 270 55.24 -17.77 -9.21
C ASN A 270 54.20 -16.69 -9.48
N LEU A 271 54.44 -15.79 -10.45
CA LEU A 271 53.47 -14.76 -10.85
C LEU A 271 52.23 -15.37 -11.49
N LEU A 272 52.39 -16.41 -12.32
CA LEU A 272 51.29 -17.19 -12.88
C LEU A 272 50.49 -17.91 -11.80
N THR A 273 51.18 -18.43 -10.78
CA THR A 273 50.54 -19.05 -9.61
C THR A 273 49.72 -18.04 -8.82
N VAL A 274 50.29 -16.86 -8.55
CA VAL A 274 49.58 -15.76 -7.87
C VAL A 274 48.40 -15.28 -8.73
N SER A 275 48.58 -15.17 -10.04
CA SER A 275 47.52 -14.76 -10.98
C SER A 275 46.34 -15.73 -10.97
N ARG A 276 46.60 -17.05 -11.01
CA ARG A 276 45.57 -18.10 -10.91
C ARG A 276 44.84 -18.12 -9.57
N VAL A 277 45.50 -17.68 -8.49
CA VAL A 277 44.88 -17.53 -7.16
C VAL A 277 44.08 -16.23 -7.04
N ALA A 278 44.53 -15.16 -7.68
CA ALA A 278 43.94 -13.83 -7.62
C ALA A 278 42.73 -13.66 -8.55
N GLU A 279 42.74 -14.26 -9.74
CA GLU A 279 41.66 -14.18 -10.74
C GLU A 279 40.28 -14.59 -10.18
N PRO A 280 40.10 -15.74 -9.49
CA PRO A 280 38.80 -16.07 -8.89
C PRO A 280 38.43 -15.18 -7.70
N ARG A 281 39.38 -14.43 -7.12
CA ARG A 281 39.19 -13.60 -5.92
C ARG A 281 39.02 -12.12 -6.21
N GLN A 282 38.95 -11.71 -7.48
CA GLN A 282 38.85 -10.30 -7.88
C GLN A 282 37.67 -9.56 -7.24
N ALA A 283 36.51 -10.21 -7.07
CA ALA A 283 35.36 -9.61 -6.41
C ALA A 283 35.65 -9.24 -4.95
N GLY A 284 36.33 -10.13 -4.21
CA GLY A 284 36.75 -9.88 -2.83
C GLY A 284 37.84 -8.81 -2.73
N LEU A 285 38.82 -8.83 -3.63
CA LEU A 285 39.87 -7.80 -3.70
C LEU A 285 39.28 -6.42 -4.02
N ARG A 286 38.29 -6.36 -4.92
CA ARG A 286 37.56 -5.11 -5.21
C ARG A 286 36.81 -4.61 -3.98
N GLN A 287 36.09 -5.48 -3.29
CA GLN A 287 35.39 -5.10 -2.05
C GLN A 287 36.36 -4.57 -1.00
N LEU A 288 37.51 -5.22 -0.84
CA LEU A 288 38.57 -4.78 0.07
C LEU A 288 39.08 -3.40 -0.32
N LEU A 289 39.43 -3.16 -1.59
CA LEU A 289 39.95 -1.88 -2.06
C LEU A 289 38.94 -0.74 -1.98
N VAL A 290 37.64 -1.03 -2.13
CA VAL A 290 36.56 -0.04 -1.94
C VAL A 290 36.34 0.27 -0.46
N THR A 291 36.40 -0.74 0.41
CA THR A 291 36.12 -0.58 1.84
C THR A 291 37.33 -0.03 2.60
N TYR A 292 38.55 -0.33 2.13
CA TYR A 292 39.81 -0.02 2.81
C TYR A 292 39.98 1.48 3.15
N PRO A 293 39.77 2.43 2.22
CA PRO A 293 39.87 3.86 2.55
C PRO A 293 38.90 4.29 3.67
N GLY A 294 37.68 3.74 3.69
CA GLY A 294 36.70 4.03 4.75
C GLY A 294 37.15 3.51 6.11
N VAL A 295 37.74 2.32 6.16
CA VAL A 295 38.29 1.75 7.40
C VAL A 295 39.49 2.56 7.90
N VAL A 296 40.40 2.94 7.02
CA VAL A 296 41.55 3.80 7.38
C VAL A 296 41.07 5.17 7.88
N ALA A 297 40.10 5.78 7.22
CA ALA A 297 39.51 7.05 7.64
C ALA A 297 38.83 6.95 9.03
N SER A 298 38.17 5.84 9.33
CA SER A 298 37.59 5.59 10.66
C SER A 298 38.64 5.47 11.78
N GLY A 299 39.87 5.09 11.45
CA GLY A 299 40.99 5.10 12.42
C GLY A 299 41.26 6.49 12.99
N TYR A 300 41.16 7.52 12.15
CA TYR A 300 41.34 8.92 12.55
C TYR A 300 40.20 9.47 13.40
N THR A 301 39.00 8.86 13.35
CA THR A 301 37.90 9.25 14.25
C THR A 301 38.06 8.69 15.66
N THR A 302 38.74 7.54 15.81
CA THR A 302 38.98 6.92 17.12
C THR A 302 40.17 7.55 17.83
N VAL A 303 41.18 8.01 17.09
CA VAL A 303 42.37 8.67 17.63
C VAL A 303 42.66 9.95 16.83
N PRO A 304 41.97 11.06 17.13
CA PRO A 304 42.09 12.30 16.37
C PRO A 304 43.40 13.06 16.61
N GLY A 305 44.26 12.56 17.52
CA GLY A 305 45.54 13.17 17.84
C GLY A 305 45.51 14.16 19.01
N ASP A 306 44.43 14.19 19.79
CA ASP A 306 44.26 14.99 21.01
C ASP A 306 44.84 14.32 22.28
N GLY A 307 45.55 13.20 22.13
CA GLY A 307 46.10 12.40 23.23
C GLY A 307 45.10 11.47 23.90
N THR A 308 43.86 11.39 23.39
CA THR A 308 42.80 10.51 23.92
C THR A 308 42.28 9.56 22.83
N ALA A 309 41.65 8.46 23.25
CA ALA A 309 40.96 7.54 22.34
C ALA A 309 39.45 7.70 22.53
N HIS A 310 38.74 8.02 21.44
CA HIS A 310 37.30 8.26 21.44
C HIS A 310 36.60 6.95 21.09
N LEU A 311 36.24 6.18 22.12
CA LEU A 311 35.53 4.90 21.97
C LEU A 311 34.05 5.11 22.32
N GLY A 312 33.16 4.86 21.36
CA GLY A 312 31.72 4.80 21.59
C GLY A 312 31.29 3.38 21.93
N LEU A 313 30.63 3.18 23.08
CA LEU A 313 29.96 1.92 23.37
C LEU A 313 28.57 1.95 22.73
N VAL A 314 28.39 1.16 21.66
CA VAL A 314 27.09 0.94 21.04
C VAL A 314 26.59 -0.44 21.47
N VAL A 315 25.56 -0.45 22.32
CA VAL A 315 24.89 -1.68 22.78
C VAL A 315 23.76 -2.04 21.83
N ASN A 316 24.10 -2.70 20.72
CA ASN A 316 23.12 -3.29 19.79
C ASN A 316 22.65 -4.67 20.33
N LEU A 317 21.96 -4.66 21.48
CA LEU A 317 21.36 -5.88 22.01
C LEU A 317 20.10 -6.21 21.21
N PHE A 318 20.12 -7.37 20.54
CA PHE A 318 19.00 -7.89 19.74
C PHE A 318 18.64 -7.06 18.51
N ASP A 319 19.59 -6.28 17.97
CA ASP A 319 19.42 -5.53 16.72
C ASP A 319 20.57 -5.80 15.73
N PRO A 320 20.40 -6.72 14.76
CA PRO A 320 19.23 -7.60 14.56
C PRO A 320 19.13 -8.72 15.62
N ILE A 321 17.96 -9.34 15.75
CA ILE A 321 17.75 -10.45 16.70
C ILE A 321 18.63 -11.65 16.32
N VAL A 322 19.18 -12.37 17.30
CA VAL A 322 20.00 -13.55 17.01
C VAL A 322 19.20 -14.63 16.26
N CYS A 323 19.83 -15.27 15.26
CA CYS A 323 19.24 -16.42 14.58
C CYS A 323 19.12 -17.60 15.56
N ALA A 324 17.89 -18.04 15.82
CA ALA A 324 17.59 -19.17 16.72
C ALA A 324 17.37 -20.48 15.97
N GLU A 325 16.87 -20.40 14.74
CA GLU A 325 16.56 -21.55 13.89
C GLU A 325 17.83 -22.32 13.49
N GLY A 326 17.84 -23.63 13.73
CA GLY A 326 18.96 -24.55 13.48
C GLY A 326 19.93 -24.73 14.66
N TYR A 327 19.70 -24.04 15.79
CA TYR A 327 20.45 -24.20 17.04
C TYR A 327 19.70 -24.96 18.14
N GLU A 328 18.47 -25.41 17.89
CA GLU A 328 17.56 -26.02 18.87
C GLU A 328 18.09 -27.31 19.48
N THR A 329 18.95 -28.01 18.73
CA THR A 329 19.60 -29.25 19.18
C THR A 329 20.79 -29.00 20.10
N THR A 330 21.23 -27.75 20.25
CA THR A 330 22.35 -27.36 21.11
C THR A 330 21.84 -27.05 22.51
N GLN A 331 22.19 -27.89 23.49
CA GLN A 331 21.83 -27.65 24.87
C GLN A 331 22.61 -26.45 25.43
N ARG A 332 21.88 -25.46 25.97
CA ARG A 332 22.48 -24.32 26.66
C ARG A 332 23.08 -24.77 27.99
N ARG A 333 24.33 -24.37 28.22
CA ARG A 333 25.05 -24.62 29.47
C ARG A 333 25.33 -23.30 30.18
N PRO A 334 25.24 -23.26 31.52
CA PRO A 334 25.63 -22.09 32.28
C PRO A 334 27.15 -21.90 32.22
N GLY A 335 27.63 -20.64 32.23
CA GLY A 335 29.04 -20.31 32.00
C GLY A 335 30.04 -20.79 33.08
N ASN A 336 29.55 -21.43 34.14
CA ASN A 336 30.33 -22.07 35.20
C ASN A 336 30.51 -23.59 34.98
N ASP A 337 29.93 -24.17 33.93
CA ASP A 337 30.06 -25.59 33.60
C ASP A 337 31.19 -25.80 32.58
N VAL A 338 32.34 -26.26 33.06
CA VAL A 338 33.59 -26.40 32.30
C VAL A 338 33.86 -27.83 31.81
N ALA A 339 32.91 -28.76 31.96
CA ALA A 339 33.10 -30.13 31.51
C ALA A 339 33.23 -30.21 29.97
N GLU A 340 34.14 -31.05 29.48
CA GLU A 340 34.36 -31.25 28.05
C GLU A 340 33.22 -32.09 27.46
N VAL A 341 32.62 -31.61 26.37
CA VAL A 341 31.50 -32.29 25.69
C VAL A 341 31.73 -32.29 24.18
N PRO A 342 31.19 -33.30 23.47
CA PRO A 342 31.24 -33.33 22.02
C PRO A 342 30.58 -32.08 21.43
N VAL A 343 31.25 -31.42 20.49
CA VAL A 343 30.73 -30.24 19.79
C VAL A 343 29.57 -30.66 18.89
N ASN A 344 28.46 -29.90 18.92
CA ASN A 344 27.34 -30.12 18.00
C ASN A 344 27.72 -29.66 16.59
N GLY A 345 28.22 -30.58 15.76
CA GLY A 345 28.55 -30.31 14.35
C GLY A 345 27.33 -30.07 13.45
N LYS A 346 26.11 -30.19 13.96
CA LYS A 346 24.86 -29.94 13.22
C LYS A 346 24.26 -28.56 13.50
N ALA A 347 24.86 -27.75 14.36
CA ALA A 347 24.38 -26.42 14.69
C ALA A 347 24.74 -25.41 13.58
N TYR A 348 23.74 -24.77 12.98
CA TYR A 348 23.92 -23.69 12.00
C TYR A 348 22.70 -22.79 11.99
N CYS A 349 22.84 -21.53 11.56
CA CYS A 349 21.69 -20.67 11.30
C CYS A 349 20.96 -21.17 10.05
N ALA A 350 19.72 -21.65 10.23
CA ALA A 350 18.89 -22.21 9.17
C ALA A 350 18.05 -21.15 8.42
N GLU A 351 18.07 -19.89 8.87
CA GLU A 351 17.37 -18.81 8.18
C GLU A 351 18.05 -18.39 6.87
N PRO A 352 17.28 -17.95 5.85
CA PRO A 352 17.83 -17.52 4.58
C PRO A 352 18.58 -16.17 4.69
N PRO A 353 19.60 -15.91 3.84
CA PRO A 353 20.27 -14.62 3.78
C PRO A 353 19.29 -13.47 3.57
N GLY A 354 19.40 -12.41 4.37
CA GLY A 354 18.54 -11.23 4.30
C GLY A 354 17.25 -11.31 5.15
N SER A 355 17.12 -12.32 6.00
CA SER A 355 16.06 -12.34 7.03
C SER A 355 16.26 -11.24 8.08
N SER A 356 15.25 -11.02 8.92
CA SER A 356 15.29 -10.04 10.01
C SER A 356 16.17 -10.45 11.19
N SER A 357 16.76 -11.65 11.16
CA SER A 357 17.68 -12.14 12.17
C SER A 357 19.14 -12.00 11.72
N ASP A 358 20.06 -12.12 12.67
CA ASP A 358 21.49 -12.04 12.44
C ASP A 358 22.01 -13.34 11.79
N VAL A 359 21.86 -13.43 10.46
CA VAL A 359 22.26 -14.59 9.67
C VAL A 359 23.77 -14.60 9.45
N ARG A 360 24.52 -15.02 10.49
CA ARG A 360 25.98 -15.18 10.46
C ARG A 360 26.39 -16.64 10.30
N GLY A 361 27.56 -16.85 9.69
CA GLY A 361 28.18 -18.17 9.56
C GLY A 361 28.87 -18.37 8.21
N ALA A 362 29.84 -19.28 8.18
CA ALA A 362 30.64 -19.58 6.99
C ALA A 362 29.80 -20.02 5.78
N GLN A 363 28.62 -20.61 6.03
CA GLN A 363 27.67 -21.04 5.02
C GLN A 363 27.07 -19.88 4.20
N ASN A 364 27.01 -18.67 4.77
CA ASN A 364 26.40 -17.48 4.16
C ASN A 364 27.43 -16.54 3.53
N VAL A 365 28.72 -16.91 3.54
CA VAL A 365 29.77 -16.14 2.88
C VAL A 365 29.58 -16.25 1.36
N PRO A 366 29.58 -15.13 0.61
CA PRO A 366 29.53 -15.16 -0.84
C PRO A 366 30.67 -16.03 -1.40
N ARG A 367 30.32 -17.15 -2.02
CA ARG A 367 31.31 -18.07 -2.59
C ARG A 367 31.77 -17.52 -3.94
N ALA A 368 33.05 -17.19 -4.05
CA ALA A 368 33.69 -17.12 -5.36
C ALA A 368 33.70 -18.52 -5.99
N SER A 369 33.68 -18.60 -7.32
CA SER A 369 33.97 -19.84 -8.04
C SER A 369 35.37 -20.32 -7.63
N THR A 370 35.45 -21.26 -6.70
CA THR A 370 36.71 -21.90 -6.35
C THR A 370 37.23 -22.59 -7.61
N PRO A 371 38.45 -22.28 -8.08
CA PRO A 371 39.03 -23.02 -9.19
C PRO A 371 39.11 -24.49 -8.76
N LYS A 372 38.42 -25.37 -9.50
CA LYS A 372 38.49 -26.81 -9.27
C LYS A 372 39.96 -27.23 -9.46
N PRO A 373 40.53 -28.01 -8.52
CA PRO A 373 41.90 -28.45 -8.69
C PRO A 373 42.00 -29.34 -9.95
N PRO A 374 43.16 -29.36 -10.64
CA PRO A 374 43.34 -30.11 -11.87
C PRO A 374 42.98 -31.59 -11.71
N PRO A 375 42.48 -32.28 -12.75
CA PRO A 375 42.20 -33.71 -12.67
C PRO A 375 43.47 -34.48 -12.24
N GLY A 376 43.44 -35.15 -11.08
CA GLY A 376 44.54 -35.97 -10.58
C GLY A 376 45.22 -35.50 -9.28
N THR A 377 44.89 -34.32 -8.76
CA THR A 377 45.36 -33.92 -7.41
C THR A 377 44.71 -34.78 -6.33
N ARG A 378 45.53 -35.59 -5.64
CA ARG A 378 45.10 -36.36 -4.45
C ARG A 378 44.80 -35.38 -3.32
N SER A 379 43.51 -35.15 -3.06
CA SER A 379 43.09 -34.57 -1.78
C SER A 379 43.31 -35.64 -0.70
N GLY A 380 44.10 -35.31 0.32
CA GLY A 380 44.42 -36.22 1.41
C GLY A 380 43.16 -36.76 2.10
N GLY A 381 43.24 -38.01 2.56
CA GLY A 381 42.22 -38.65 3.39
C GLY A 381 41.75 -40.00 2.89
N ASN A 382 40.88 -40.06 1.87
CA ASN A 382 40.11 -41.28 1.62
C ASN A 382 39.64 -41.53 0.17
N GLY A 383 40.40 -41.12 -0.84
CA GLY A 383 40.38 -41.74 -2.18
C GLY A 383 39.01 -41.98 -2.86
N GLN A 384 37.99 -41.15 -2.64
CA GLN A 384 36.69 -41.27 -3.31
C GLN A 384 36.61 -40.31 -4.50
N ILE A 385 36.24 -40.86 -5.67
CA ILE A 385 35.91 -40.10 -6.88
C ILE A 385 34.46 -39.66 -6.76
N LEU A 386 34.23 -38.34 -6.73
CA LEU A 386 32.89 -37.77 -6.62
C LEU A 386 32.24 -37.63 -8.01
N PRO A 387 30.93 -37.92 -8.17
CA PRO A 387 30.23 -37.82 -9.45
C PRO A 387 30.05 -36.35 -9.90
N ALA A 388 29.99 -36.15 -11.22
CA ALA A 388 29.87 -34.83 -11.84
C ALA A 388 28.66 -34.04 -11.31
N GLY A 389 28.91 -32.84 -10.79
CA GLY A 389 27.90 -31.96 -10.20
C GLY A 389 27.96 -31.85 -8.67
N SER A 390 28.80 -32.63 -8.00
CA SER A 390 29.14 -32.41 -6.59
C SER A 390 30.21 -31.33 -6.46
N ASP A 391 29.92 -30.30 -5.67
CA ASP A 391 30.89 -29.32 -5.22
C ASP A 391 31.70 -29.99 -4.09
N PRO A 392 33.02 -30.22 -4.25
CA PRO A 392 33.82 -30.82 -3.20
C PRO A 392 34.04 -29.75 -2.14
N ASP A 393 33.19 -29.73 -1.13
CA ASP A 393 33.35 -28.90 0.06
C ASP A 393 34.70 -29.27 0.73
N PRO A 394 35.75 -28.43 0.62
CA PRO A 394 37.03 -28.76 1.24
C PRO A 394 36.98 -28.59 2.76
N TRP A 395 35.88 -28.06 3.31
CA TRP A 395 35.68 -27.82 4.74
C TRP A 395 34.74 -28.83 5.40
N ARG A 396 34.32 -29.88 4.66
CA ARG A 396 33.57 -31.03 5.21
C ARG A 396 34.45 -32.19 5.67
N VAL A 397 35.76 -32.01 5.78
CA VAL A 397 36.56 -32.96 6.54
C VAL A 397 36.42 -32.58 8.01
N PRO A 398 35.72 -33.37 8.85
CA PRO A 398 35.72 -33.10 10.28
C PRO A 398 37.18 -33.19 10.74
N LEU A 399 37.72 -32.10 11.27
CA LEU A 399 39.03 -32.11 11.94
C LEU A 399 38.87 -32.95 13.21
N THR A 400 39.06 -34.27 13.09
CA THR A 400 38.81 -35.21 14.17
C THR A 400 39.99 -35.36 15.13
N THR A 401 41.17 -34.78 14.85
CA THR A 401 42.31 -34.87 15.76
C THR A 401 43.23 -33.63 15.72
N PRO A 402 43.71 -33.15 16.89
CA PRO A 402 44.63 -32.00 17.00
C PRO A 402 46.02 -32.18 16.38
N ALA A 403 46.37 -33.39 15.92
CA ALA A 403 47.71 -33.71 15.43
C ALA A 403 48.04 -33.16 14.02
N GLN A 404 47.06 -32.61 13.29
CA GLN A 404 47.27 -32.11 11.92
C GLN A 404 47.72 -30.65 11.82
N ILE A 405 47.88 -29.95 12.95
CA ILE A 405 48.20 -28.51 12.98
C ILE A 405 49.71 -28.25 13.09
N LEU A 406 50.54 -29.25 13.38
CA LEU A 406 51.97 -29.07 13.67
C LEU A 406 52.85 -30.12 12.99
N GLU A 407 53.04 -30.04 11.68
CA GLU A 407 54.28 -30.49 11.03
C GLU A 407 54.66 -29.48 9.93
N PRO A 408 55.97 -29.18 9.77
CA PRO A 408 56.48 -27.98 9.10
C PRO A 408 56.26 -27.91 7.58
#